data_AF-A0A2S5BBY0-F1
#
_entry.id   AF-A0A2S5BBY0-F1
#
_cell.length_a   1.000
_cell.length_b   1.000
_cell.length_c   1.000
_cell.angle_alpha   90.00
_cell.angle_beta   90.00
_cell.angle_gamma   90.00
#
_symmetry.space_group_name_H-M   'P 1'
#
loop_
_entity.id
_entity.type
_entity.pdbx_description
1 polymer ?
#
loop_
_entity_poly.entity_id
_entity_poly.type
_entity_poly.pdbx_seq_one_letter_code
_entity_poly.pdbx_strand_id
1 'polypeptide(L)'
;MADSAPAPDTCLVCAAPAKLRCSACAAKSAANLSFCSTLCQKFAWPGHRLVCGENAHPFRMKPFSQSEAETTLKILAATPADQDERQLQQEMKRVIARIAGPALASSESPEAVVVRFLVGTDDVIYDSAVTTTNGQAFVHLARSCRMRWSGPLGRFPEEDRIIAWYATHHSYLTTSIQPFATGSEWHSKFCHILMVLSISDLVDQNDRPALMHTLARPSVVSQVLHDHLAKATLPDDKKIARAAKERLSEYA
;
A
#
# COMPACT_ATOMS: atom_id res chain seq x y z
N MET A 1 -2.40 -20.05 37.57
CA MET A 1 -2.25 -18.89 36.66
C MET A 1 -3.60 -18.67 36.03
N ALA A 2 -4.26 -17.54 36.29
CA ALA A 2 -5.56 -17.25 35.70
C ALA A 2 -5.34 -16.79 34.26
N ASP A 3 -5.86 -17.54 33.29
CA ASP A 3 -5.89 -17.13 31.90
C ASP A 3 -6.77 -15.88 31.79
N SER A 4 -6.14 -14.72 31.66
CA SER A 4 -6.85 -13.49 31.31
C SER A 4 -7.47 -13.69 29.94
N ALA A 5 -8.79 -13.47 29.83
CA ALA A 5 -9.47 -13.50 28.54
C ALA A 5 -8.74 -12.60 27.52
N PRO A 6 -8.57 -13.04 26.26
CA PRO A 6 -7.88 -12.25 25.26
C PRO A 6 -8.57 -10.89 25.10
N ALA A 7 -7.78 -9.83 24.98
CA ALA A 7 -8.31 -8.48 24.77
C ALA A 7 -9.24 -8.48 23.53
N PRO A 8 -10.40 -7.79 23.59
CA PRO A 8 -11.31 -7.75 22.46
C PRO A 8 -10.65 -7.09 21.26
N ASP A 9 -10.91 -7.63 20.06
CA ASP A 9 -10.43 -7.04 18.81
C ASP A 9 -10.91 -5.59 18.66
N THR A 10 -10.07 -4.76 18.06
CA THR A 10 -10.40 -3.35 17.75
C THR A 10 -10.77 -3.18 16.28
N CYS A 11 -11.66 -2.22 16.00
CA CYS A 11 -12.08 -1.90 14.65
C CYS A 11 -10.92 -1.34 13.82
N LEU A 12 -10.74 -1.86 12.59
CA LEU A 12 -9.72 -1.42 11.64
C LEU A 12 -9.85 0.08 11.25
N VAL A 13 -11.06 0.64 11.32
CA VAL A 13 -11.35 2.00 10.83
C VAL A 13 -11.32 3.05 11.94
N CYS A 14 -11.78 2.72 13.15
CA CYS A 14 -11.96 3.69 14.23
C CYS A 14 -11.47 3.22 15.61
N ALA A 15 -10.77 2.09 15.69
CA ALA A 15 -10.26 1.46 16.91
C ALA A 15 -11.29 1.07 17.99
N ALA A 16 -12.57 1.41 17.84
CA ALA A 16 -13.63 0.99 18.77
C ALA A 16 -13.73 -0.55 18.88
N PRO A 17 -14.25 -1.10 20.01
CA PRO A 17 -14.43 -2.54 20.16
C PRO A 17 -15.19 -3.16 19.00
N ALA A 18 -14.61 -4.19 18.38
CA ALA A 18 -15.17 -4.82 17.21
C ALA A 18 -16.28 -5.81 17.57
N LYS A 19 -17.28 -5.91 16.68
CA LYS A 19 -18.42 -6.85 16.80
C LYS A 19 -18.54 -7.76 15.58
N LEU A 20 -17.85 -7.40 14.50
CA LEU A 20 -17.91 -8.06 13.20
C LEU A 20 -16.49 -8.41 12.75
N ARG A 21 -16.37 -9.46 11.94
CA ARG A 21 -15.15 -9.84 11.25
C ARG A 21 -15.42 -10.03 9.77
N CYS A 22 -14.43 -9.79 8.92
CA CYS A 22 -14.53 -10.17 7.51
C CYS A 22 -14.57 -11.70 7.40
N SER A 23 -15.67 -12.27 6.92
CA SER A 23 -15.84 -13.73 6.82
C SER A 23 -14.81 -14.38 5.89
N ALA A 24 -14.48 -13.74 4.78
CA ALA A 24 -13.47 -14.24 3.85
C ALA A 24 -12.07 -14.27 4.48
N CYS A 25 -11.66 -13.22 5.19
CA CYS A 25 -10.37 -13.19 5.87
C CYS A 25 -10.33 -14.18 7.02
N ALA A 26 -11.39 -14.27 7.83
CA ALA A 26 -11.47 -15.23 8.92
C ALA A 26 -11.40 -16.70 8.43
N ALA A 27 -11.94 -16.98 7.24
CA ALA A 27 -11.91 -18.32 6.66
C ALA A 27 -10.62 -18.66 5.91
N LYS A 28 -9.98 -17.66 5.27
CA LYS A 28 -8.91 -17.90 4.28
C LYS A 28 -7.55 -17.31 4.64
N SER A 29 -7.44 -16.61 5.77
CA SER A 29 -6.19 -15.96 6.18
C SER A 29 -6.07 -15.92 7.70
N ALA A 30 -4.85 -15.72 8.21
CA ALA A 30 -4.66 -15.44 9.63
C ALA A 30 -4.97 -13.97 10.00
N ALA A 31 -5.25 -13.09 9.01
CA ALA A 31 -5.62 -11.70 9.28
C ALA A 31 -7.05 -11.62 9.84
N ASN A 32 -7.16 -11.52 11.16
CA ASN A 32 -8.42 -11.20 11.83
C ASN A 32 -8.71 -9.70 11.70
N LEU A 33 -9.31 -9.31 10.57
CA LEU A 33 -9.79 -7.95 10.35
C LEU A 33 -11.18 -7.77 10.95
N SER A 34 -11.25 -6.90 11.94
CA SER A 34 -12.44 -6.73 12.77
C SER A 34 -13.02 -5.32 12.61
N PHE A 35 -14.34 -5.21 12.71
CA PHE A 35 -15.10 -3.97 12.52
C PHE A 35 -16.13 -3.80 13.64
N CYS A 36 -16.36 -2.56 14.10
CA CYS A 36 -17.39 -2.28 15.11
C CYS A 36 -18.81 -2.27 14.53
N SER A 37 -18.96 -2.03 13.22
CA SER A 37 -20.25 -1.93 12.52
C SER A 37 -20.12 -2.27 11.03
N THR A 38 -21.26 -2.57 10.38
CA THR A 38 -21.33 -2.76 8.92
C THR A 38 -20.97 -1.50 8.15
N LEU A 39 -21.14 -0.32 8.77
CA LEU A 39 -20.76 0.96 8.17
C LEU A 39 -19.23 1.06 8.04
N CYS A 40 -18.48 0.75 9.11
CA CYS A 40 -17.01 0.71 9.04
C CYS A 40 -16.51 -0.35 8.05
N GLN A 41 -17.17 -1.51 7.98
CA GLN A 41 -16.83 -2.53 6.99
C GLN A 41 -17.06 -2.03 5.55
N LYS A 42 -18.20 -1.39 5.28
CA LYS A 42 -18.50 -0.80 3.96
C LYS A 42 -17.54 0.33 3.61
N PHE A 43 -17.12 1.13 4.58
CA PHE A 43 -16.13 2.20 4.39
C PHE A 43 -14.78 1.63 3.95
N ALA A 44 -14.28 0.60 4.65
CA ALA A 44 -13.01 -0.03 4.32
C ALA A 44 -13.05 -0.87 3.03
N TRP A 45 -14.24 -1.28 2.57
CA TRP A 45 -14.41 -2.26 1.50
C TRP A 45 -13.72 -1.92 0.17
N PRO A 46 -13.78 -0.67 -0.37
CA PRO A 46 -13.14 -0.33 -1.65
C PRO A 46 -11.65 -0.65 -1.70
N GLY A 47 -10.92 -0.41 -0.61
CA GLY A 47 -9.53 -0.83 -0.48
C GLY A 47 -9.43 -2.29 -0.08
N HIS A 48 -10.09 -2.71 1.00
CA HIS A 48 -9.97 -4.06 1.53
C HIS A 48 -10.24 -5.16 0.49
N ARG A 49 -11.21 -4.98 -0.40
CA ARG A 49 -11.54 -5.95 -1.46
C ARG A 49 -10.35 -6.26 -2.39
N LEU A 50 -9.38 -5.37 -2.50
CA LEU A 50 -8.19 -5.55 -3.33
C LEU A 50 -7.25 -6.63 -2.79
N VAL A 51 -7.30 -6.86 -1.48
CA VAL A 51 -6.41 -7.80 -0.76
C VAL A 51 -7.18 -8.70 0.21
N CYS A 52 -8.48 -8.88 -0.02
CA CYS A 52 -9.34 -9.70 0.84
C CYS A 52 -9.05 -11.21 0.69
N GLY A 53 -9.41 -12.01 1.70
CA GLY A 53 -9.24 -13.46 1.66
C GLY A 53 -7.78 -13.87 1.78
N GLU A 54 -7.30 -14.73 0.88
CA GLU A 54 -5.94 -15.30 0.90
C GLU A 54 -4.84 -14.22 0.78
N ASN A 55 -5.18 -13.07 0.19
CA ASN A 55 -4.27 -11.94 0.04
C ASN A 55 -4.18 -11.06 1.30
N ALA A 56 -4.99 -11.34 2.32
CA ALA A 56 -5.03 -10.50 3.52
C ALA A 56 -3.87 -10.81 4.47
N HIS A 57 -3.36 -12.05 4.45
CA HIS A 57 -2.19 -12.46 5.20
C HIS A 57 -1.51 -13.70 4.59
N PRO A 58 -0.21 -13.62 4.22
CA PRO A 58 0.59 -12.38 4.15
C PRO A 58 -0.06 -11.35 3.25
N PHE A 59 0.07 -10.06 3.57
CA PHE A 59 -0.52 -9.01 2.75
C PHE A 59 0.08 -9.06 1.33
N ARG A 60 -0.79 -9.22 0.33
CA ARG A 60 -0.42 -9.27 -1.10
C ARG A 60 -1.33 -8.37 -1.89
N MET A 61 -0.73 -7.49 -2.68
CA MET A 61 -1.49 -6.69 -3.65
C MET A 61 -1.78 -7.53 -4.90
N LYS A 62 -2.78 -7.12 -5.67
CA LYS A 62 -3.09 -7.77 -6.96
C LYS A 62 -1.84 -7.81 -7.85
N PRO A 63 -1.68 -8.84 -8.70
CA PRO A 63 -0.62 -8.88 -9.70
C PRO A 63 -0.61 -7.62 -10.57
N PHE A 64 0.57 -7.21 -11.03
CA PHE A 64 0.70 -6.05 -11.91
C PHE A 64 -0.07 -6.28 -13.21
N SER A 65 -1.05 -5.43 -13.49
CA SER A 65 -1.96 -5.67 -14.61
C SER A 65 -1.48 -5.03 -15.92
N GLN A 66 -2.08 -5.46 -17.04
CA GLN A 66 -1.80 -4.90 -18.36
C GLN A 66 -2.08 -3.39 -18.44
N SER A 67 -3.14 -2.90 -17.78
CA SER A 67 -3.44 -1.46 -17.76
C SER A 67 -2.41 -0.66 -16.96
N GLU A 68 -1.82 -1.25 -15.91
CA GLU A 68 -0.71 -0.64 -15.18
C GLU A 68 0.54 -0.56 -16.05
N ALA A 69 0.84 -1.62 -16.81
CA ALA A 69 1.95 -1.66 -17.76
C ALA A 69 1.82 -0.58 -18.85
N GLU A 70 0.66 -0.47 -19.49
CA GLU A 70 0.39 0.56 -20.50
C GLU A 70 0.53 1.98 -19.95
N THR A 71 0.02 2.21 -18.74
CA THR A 71 0.16 3.51 -18.05
C THR A 71 1.62 3.82 -17.77
N THR A 72 2.37 2.83 -17.28
CA THR A 72 3.79 2.96 -16.95
C THR A 72 4.61 3.30 -18.21
N LEU A 73 4.31 2.66 -19.34
CA LEU A 73 4.96 2.98 -20.62
C LEU A 73 4.63 4.37 -21.12
N LYS A 74 3.37 4.81 -20.98
CA LYS A 74 2.98 6.20 -21.30
C LYS A 74 3.77 7.21 -20.46
N ILE A 75 3.92 6.94 -19.16
CA ILE A 75 4.72 7.78 -18.25
C ILE A 75 6.18 7.82 -18.70
N LEU A 76 6.80 6.68 -19.02
CA LEU A 76 8.21 6.61 -19.43
C LEU A 76 8.51 7.29 -20.77
N ALA A 77 7.52 7.32 -21.67
CA ALA A 77 7.60 7.95 -22.99
C ALA A 77 7.23 9.45 -22.98
N ALA A 78 6.53 9.92 -21.94
CA ALA A 78 6.11 11.31 -21.84
C ALA A 78 7.29 12.26 -21.63
N THR A 79 7.14 13.52 -22.04
CA THR A 79 8.07 14.58 -21.64
C THR A 79 7.69 15.06 -20.25
N PRO A 80 8.61 15.06 -19.26
CA PRO A 80 8.32 15.60 -17.93
C PRO A 80 7.90 17.07 -17.97
N ALA A 81 6.82 17.40 -17.28
CA ALA A 81 6.32 18.77 -17.13
C ALA A 81 7.20 19.60 -16.18
N ASP A 82 7.80 18.97 -15.17
CA ASP A 82 8.62 19.63 -14.15
C ASP A 82 9.85 18.80 -13.72
N GLN A 83 10.55 19.28 -12.70
CA GLN A 83 11.76 18.63 -12.16
C GLN A 83 11.44 17.34 -11.40
N ASP A 84 10.30 17.28 -10.70
CA ASP A 84 9.91 16.12 -9.89
C ASP A 84 9.53 14.94 -10.78
N GLU A 85 8.73 15.19 -11.83
CA GLU A 85 8.43 14.21 -12.87
C GLU A 85 9.72 13.69 -13.54
N ARG A 86 10.65 14.60 -13.87
CA ARG A 86 11.93 14.21 -14.48
C ARG A 86 12.74 13.30 -13.58
N GLN A 87 12.82 13.61 -12.29
CA GLN A 87 13.53 12.79 -11.30
C GLN A 87 12.88 11.41 -11.20
N LEU A 88 11.55 11.35 -11.16
CA LEU A 88 10.80 10.10 -11.07
C LEU A 88 11.01 9.18 -12.29
N GLN A 89 10.95 9.75 -13.50
CA GLN A 89 11.26 9.02 -14.73
C GLN A 89 12.69 8.48 -14.73
N GLN A 90 13.66 9.28 -14.28
CA GLN A 90 15.05 8.85 -14.19
C GLN A 90 15.22 7.71 -13.20
N GLU A 91 14.53 7.76 -12.06
CA GLU A 91 14.54 6.68 -11.07
C GLU A 91 13.98 5.38 -11.66
N MET A 92 12.83 5.43 -12.32
CA MET A 92 12.26 4.27 -13.01
C MET A 92 13.22 3.72 -14.06
N LYS A 93 13.79 4.57 -14.91
CA LYS A 93 14.76 4.15 -15.94
C LYS A 93 16.02 3.52 -15.34
N ARG A 94 16.51 4.01 -14.20
CA ARG A 94 17.65 3.39 -13.49
C ARG A 94 17.33 1.99 -13.00
N VAL A 95 16.13 1.76 -12.46
CA VAL A 95 15.73 0.41 -12.02
C VAL A 95 15.48 -0.51 -13.22
N ILE A 96 14.86 -0.02 -14.29
CA ILE A 96 14.72 -0.75 -15.56
C ILE A 96 16.08 -1.20 -16.07
N ALA A 97 17.06 -0.29 -16.14
CA ALA A 97 18.41 -0.62 -16.62
C ALA A 97 19.07 -1.71 -15.76
N ARG A 98 18.81 -1.72 -14.45
CA ARG A 98 19.30 -2.76 -13.54
C ARG A 98 18.64 -4.13 -13.78
N ILE A 99 17.33 -4.15 -14.04
CA ILE A 99 16.56 -5.39 -14.31
C ILE A 99 16.88 -5.93 -15.70
N ALA A 100 16.93 -5.06 -16.70
CA ALA A 100 17.27 -5.38 -18.08
C ALA A 100 18.68 -6.00 -18.18
N GLY A 101 19.59 -5.56 -17.32
CA GLY A 101 21.00 -5.93 -17.38
C GLY A 101 21.65 -5.47 -18.70
N PRO A 102 22.89 -5.90 -18.97
CA PRO A 102 23.61 -5.54 -20.19
C PRO A 102 23.13 -6.30 -21.44
N ALA A 103 22.19 -7.24 -21.32
CA ALA A 103 21.93 -8.27 -22.34
C ALA A 103 20.78 -7.97 -23.32
N LEU A 104 20.10 -6.83 -23.20
CA LEU A 104 18.98 -6.48 -24.09
C LEU A 104 19.47 -5.86 -25.41
N ALA A 105 20.07 -6.70 -26.25
CA ALA A 105 20.37 -6.39 -27.66
C ALA A 105 19.12 -6.60 -28.55
N SER A 106 18.01 -5.94 -28.21
CA SER A 106 16.76 -6.02 -28.98
C SER A 106 16.50 -4.71 -29.74
N SER A 107 15.72 -4.78 -30.82
CA SER A 107 15.23 -3.58 -31.54
C SER A 107 14.19 -2.78 -30.73
N GLU A 108 13.72 -3.34 -29.62
CA GLU A 108 12.75 -2.73 -28.73
C GLU A 108 13.44 -1.96 -27.59
N SER A 109 12.83 -0.87 -27.13
CA SER A 109 13.32 -0.13 -25.95
C SER A 109 13.34 -1.04 -24.71
N PRO A 110 14.41 -1.05 -23.90
CA PRO A 110 14.50 -1.84 -22.67
C PRO A 110 13.32 -1.64 -21.71
N GLU A 111 12.75 -0.42 -21.69
CA GLU A 111 11.57 -0.09 -20.88
C GLU A 111 10.35 -0.95 -21.22
N ALA A 112 10.05 -1.09 -22.51
CA ALA A 112 8.89 -1.83 -22.98
C ALA A 112 9.00 -3.34 -22.72
N VAL A 113 10.22 -3.89 -22.82
CA VAL A 113 10.48 -5.29 -22.48
C VAL A 113 10.32 -5.53 -20.98
N VAL A 114 10.97 -4.72 -20.15
CA VAL A 114 10.91 -4.88 -18.69
C VAL A 114 9.49 -4.69 -18.19
N VAL A 115 8.79 -3.63 -18.58
CA VAL A 115 7.43 -3.36 -18.09
C VAL A 115 6.44 -4.46 -18.49
N ARG A 116 6.57 -5.03 -19.71
CA ARG A 116 5.73 -6.17 -20.13
C ARG A 116 6.04 -7.44 -19.35
N PHE A 117 7.31 -7.69 -19.03
CA PHE A 117 7.71 -8.83 -18.20
C PHE A 117 7.07 -8.79 -16.80
N LEU A 118 6.70 -7.61 -16.31
CA LEU A 118 6.06 -7.49 -15.01
C LEU A 118 4.58 -7.87 -15.00
N VAL A 119 3.91 -7.94 -16.15
CA VAL A 119 2.48 -8.27 -16.19
C VAL A 119 2.25 -9.66 -15.58
N GLY A 120 1.37 -9.73 -14.58
CA GLY A 120 1.10 -10.95 -13.81
C GLY A 120 2.10 -11.20 -12.67
N THR A 121 3.11 -10.35 -12.48
CA THR A 121 4.02 -10.42 -11.33
C THR A 121 3.30 -9.92 -10.08
N ASP A 122 3.29 -10.74 -9.03
CA ASP A 122 2.79 -10.37 -7.71
C ASP A 122 3.62 -9.22 -7.11
N ASP A 123 2.93 -8.26 -6.51
CA ASP A 123 3.55 -7.22 -5.70
C ASP A 123 3.71 -7.74 -4.27
N VAL A 124 4.89 -8.27 -4.02
CA VAL A 124 5.31 -8.64 -2.67
C VAL A 124 5.98 -7.41 -2.09
N ILE A 125 5.41 -6.87 -1.01
CA ILE A 125 6.04 -5.79 -0.24
C ILE A 125 7.37 -6.34 0.27
N TYR A 126 8.46 -5.81 -0.26
CA TYR A 126 9.76 -6.45 -0.14
C TYR A 126 10.46 -6.16 1.17
N ASP A 127 11.22 -7.15 1.58
CA ASP A 127 12.29 -7.08 2.56
C ASP A 127 13.62 -6.75 1.85
N SER A 128 14.20 -5.57 2.09
CA SER A 128 15.27 -4.96 1.27
C SER A 128 16.61 -5.70 1.27
N ALA A 129 16.77 -6.73 2.10
CA ALA A 129 18.03 -7.46 2.18
C ALA A 129 18.36 -8.21 0.87
N VAL A 130 17.41 -8.31 -0.05
CA VAL A 130 17.65 -8.86 -1.39
C VAL A 130 18.00 -7.72 -2.36
N THR A 131 19.22 -7.76 -2.86
CA THR A 131 19.75 -6.98 -3.98
C THR A 131 18.97 -7.30 -5.26
N THR A 132 17.79 -6.73 -5.44
CA THR A 132 16.80 -7.21 -6.41
C THR A 132 17.07 -6.73 -7.84
N THR A 133 17.56 -7.66 -8.67
CA THR A 133 17.24 -7.77 -10.10
C THR A 133 15.81 -8.33 -10.32
N ASN A 134 15.02 -8.51 -9.27
CA ASN A 134 13.69 -9.14 -9.33
C ASN A 134 12.60 -8.11 -9.67
N GLY A 135 11.73 -8.44 -10.62
CA GLY A 135 10.67 -7.57 -11.14
C GLY A 135 9.67 -7.07 -10.10
N GLN A 136 9.50 -7.78 -8.99
CA GLN A 136 8.56 -7.43 -7.92
C GLN A 136 8.85 -6.07 -7.26
N ALA A 137 10.12 -5.72 -7.03
CA ALA A 137 10.50 -4.41 -6.48
C ALA A 137 10.14 -3.27 -7.44
N PHE A 138 10.22 -3.53 -8.75
CA PHE A 138 9.79 -2.56 -9.75
C PHE A 138 8.28 -2.38 -9.79
N VAL A 139 7.49 -3.43 -9.54
CA VAL A 139 6.02 -3.30 -9.47
C VAL A 139 5.63 -2.27 -8.42
N HIS A 140 6.20 -2.36 -7.21
CA HIS A 140 5.92 -1.41 -6.13
C HIS A 140 6.37 0.02 -6.50
N LEU A 141 7.58 0.16 -7.06
CA LEU A 141 8.08 1.46 -7.53
C LEU A 141 7.18 2.05 -8.61
N ALA A 142 6.82 1.28 -9.64
CA ALA A 142 5.95 1.72 -10.72
C ALA A 142 4.61 2.22 -10.19
N ARG A 143 4.02 1.51 -9.22
CA ARG A 143 2.80 1.95 -8.52
C ARG A 143 3.00 3.26 -7.76
N SER A 144 4.09 3.38 -6.98
CA SER A 144 4.42 4.61 -6.25
C SER A 144 4.66 5.81 -7.17
N CYS A 145 5.28 5.59 -8.33
CA CYS A 145 5.54 6.64 -9.31
C CYS A 145 4.26 7.15 -9.97
N ARG A 146 3.28 6.27 -10.23
CA ARG A 146 2.03 6.66 -10.90
C ARG A 146 1.25 7.75 -10.16
N MET A 147 1.20 7.71 -8.82
CA MET A 147 0.57 8.79 -8.04
C MET A 147 1.27 10.12 -8.23
N ARG A 148 2.61 10.12 -8.13
CA ARG A 148 3.40 11.33 -8.21
C ARG A 148 3.30 11.96 -9.60
N TRP A 149 3.25 11.14 -10.65
CA TRP A 149 3.16 11.60 -12.04
C TRP A 149 1.83 12.27 -12.37
N SER A 150 0.71 11.78 -11.84
CA SER A 150 -0.60 12.29 -12.27
C SER A 150 -1.18 13.35 -11.33
N GLY A 151 -0.37 13.78 -10.35
CA GLY A 151 -0.83 14.53 -9.20
C GLY A 151 -1.90 13.80 -8.39
N PRO A 152 -2.45 14.45 -7.34
CA PRO A 152 -3.47 13.86 -6.48
C PRO A 152 -4.76 13.45 -7.23
N LEU A 153 -5.00 14.01 -8.42
CA LEU A 153 -6.27 13.93 -9.16
C LEU A 153 -6.16 13.25 -10.53
N GLY A 154 -5.14 12.43 -10.75
CA GLY A 154 -4.97 11.69 -12.01
C GLY A 154 -6.25 11.00 -12.48
N ARG A 155 -6.43 10.92 -13.81
CA ARG A 155 -7.59 10.25 -14.48
C ARG A 155 -7.49 8.72 -14.41
N PHE A 156 -7.15 8.17 -13.25
CA PHE A 156 -7.07 6.73 -13.06
C PHE A 156 -8.38 6.16 -12.53
N PRO A 157 -8.68 4.88 -12.84
CA PRO A 157 -9.71 4.14 -12.15
C PRO A 157 -9.56 4.24 -10.61
N GLU A 158 -10.66 4.18 -9.87
CA GLU A 158 -10.66 4.30 -8.40
C GLU A 158 -9.69 3.31 -7.74
N GLU A 159 -9.65 2.05 -8.22
CA GLU A 159 -8.74 1.03 -7.69
C GLU A 159 -7.27 1.41 -7.89
N ASP A 160 -6.93 1.92 -9.07
CA ASP A 160 -5.55 2.32 -9.39
C ASP A 160 -5.08 3.47 -8.51
N ARG A 161 -5.97 4.41 -8.16
CA ARG A 161 -5.66 5.50 -7.23
C ARG A 161 -5.40 4.98 -5.83
N ILE A 162 -6.22 4.06 -5.33
CA ILE A 162 -6.04 3.40 -4.03
C ILE A 162 -4.68 2.68 -3.99
N ILE A 163 -4.39 1.86 -5.01
CA ILE A 163 -3.15 1.08 -5.12
C ILE A 163 -1.93 2.00 -5.14
N ALA A 164 -1.99 3.04 -5.97
CA ALA A 164 -0.86 3.93 -6.15
C ALA A 164 -0.65 4.79 -4.88
N TRP A 165 -1.72 5.30 -4.25
CA TRP A 165 -1.63 6.03 -2.96
C TRP A 165 -1.03 5.14 -1.89
N TYR A 166 -1.51 3.89 -1.79
CA TYR A 166 -0.98 2.90 -0.86
C TYR A 166 0.51 2.68 -1.09
N ALA A 167 0.94 2.43 -2.33
CA ALA A 167 2.33 2.19 -2.66
C ALA A 167 3.23 3.38 -2.29
N THR A 168 2.79 4.61 -2.60
CA THR A 168 3.52 5.84 -2.24
C THR A 168 3.68 5.99 -0.73
N HIS A 169 2.59 5.85 0.04
CA HIS A 169 2.64 6.02 1.50
C HIS A 169 3.35 4.86 2.19
N HIS A 170 3.15 3.63 1.72
CA HIS A 170 3.87 2.48 2.20
C HIS A 170 5.37 2.66 1.98
N SER A 171 5.78 3.01 0.75
CA SER A 171 7.18 3.32 0.43
C SER A 171 7.71 4.42 1.35
N TYR A 172 7.00 5.55 1.46
CA TYR A 172 7.41 6.64 2.33
C TYR A 172 7.52 6.20 3.78
N LEU A 173 6.57 5.49 4.36
CA LEU A 173 6.65 5.09 5.78
C LEU A 173 7.70 4.01 6.05
N THR A 174 8.17 3.28 5.04
CA THR A 174 9.04 2.10 5.23
C THR A 174 10.42 2.20 4.60
N THR A 175 10.70 3.20 3.76
CA THR A 175 11.97 3.32 2.98
C THR A 175 13.23 3.24 3.85
N SER A 176 13.18 3.70 5.10
CA SER A 176 14.33 3.70 6.02
C SER A 176 14.45 2.47 6.93
N ILE A 177 13.57 1.48 6.82
CA ILE A 177 13.34 0.46 7.88
C ILE A 177 13.73 -0.97 7.46
N GLN A 178 14.62 -1.04 6.51
CA GLN A 178 14.80 -2.16 5.62
C GLN A 178 16.09 -2.91 6.05
N PRO A 179 16.08 -4.23 6.35
CA PRO A 179 15.01 -5.23 6.22
C PRO A 179 13.94 -5.28 7.35
N PHE A 180 12.71 -5.73 7.04
CA PHE A 180 11.65 -6.03 8.03
C PHE A 180 10.72 -7.21 7.67
N ALA A 181 10.18 -7.87 8.70
CA ALA A 181 9.35 -9.08 8.57
C ALA A 181 7.95 -8.81 8.00
N THR A 182 7.79 -8.95 6.69
CA THR A 182 6.51 -8.71 5.99
C THR A 182 5.43 -9.76 6.27
N GLY A 183 5.83 -10.91 6.83
CA GLY A 183 4.96 -12.03 7.17
C GLY A 183 4.26 -11.92 8.52
N SER A 184 4.41 -10.83 9.29
CA SER A 184 3.71 -10.69 10.58
C SER A 184 2.23 -10.30 10.40
N GLU A 185 1.36 -10.75 11.32
CA GLU A 185 -0.05 -10.33 11.33
C GLU A 185 -0.15 -8.81 11.58
N TRP A 186 0.74 -8.26 12.41
CA TRP A 186 0.81 -6.82 12.68
C TRP A 186 1.11 -6.03 11.41
N HIS A 187 2.08 -6.47 10.61
CA HIS A 187 2.42 -5.82 9.34
C HIS A 187 1.27 -5.89 8.34
N SER A 188 0.60 -7.04 8.27
CA SER A 188 -0.58 -7.20 7.41
C SER A 188 -1.71 -6.24 7.83
N LYS A 189 -1.97 -6.10 9.13
CA LYS A 189 -2.93 -5.12 9.67
C LYS A 189 -2.50 -3.68 9.40
N PHE A 190 -1.22 -3.36 9.54
CA PHE A 190 -0.67 -2.05 9.20
C PHE A 190 -0.94 -1.69 7.74
N CYS A 191 -0.66 -2.60 6.80
CA CYS A 191 -0.93 -2.39 5.39
C CYS A 191 -2.43 -2.19 5.09
N HIS A 192 -3.31 -2.93 5.79
CA HIS A 192 -4.75 -2.70 5.69
C HIS A 192 -5.17 -1.32 6.21
N ILE A 193 -4.61 -0.85 7.32
CA ILE A 193 -4.88 0.50 7.85
C ILE A 193 -4.43 1.56 6.85
N LEU A 194 -3.23 1.42 6.27
CA LEU A 194 -2.76 2.32 5.21
C LEU A 194 -3.70 2.33 4.00
N MET A 195 -4.20 1.15 3.60
CA MET A 195 -5.13 1.08 2.49
C MET A 195 -6.49 1.71 2.83
N VAL A 196 -6.95 1.63 4.08
CA VAL A 196 -8.15 2.36 4.54
C VAL A 196 -7.93 3.87 4.55
N LEU A 197 -6.75 4.33 4.97
CA LEU A 197 -6.36 5.74 4.91
C LEU A 197 -6.45 6.30 3.48
N SER A 198 -5.98 5.53 2.49
CA SER A 198 -6.08 5.91 1.08
C SER A 198 -7.51 6.20 0.62
N ILE A 199 -8.49 5.48 1.16
CA ILE A 199 -9.91 5.68 0.84
C ILE A 199 -10.42 6.98 1.47
N SER A 200 -10.00 7.27 2.70
CA SER A 200 -10.41 8.48 3.43
C SER A 200 -10.03 9.74 2.64
N ASP A 201 -8.78 9.82 2.20
CA ASP A 201 -8.27 10.94 1.41
C ASP A 201 -9.02 11.10 0.08
N LEU A 202 -9.35 9.97 -0.59
CA LEU A 202 -10.11 10.00 -1.84
C LEU A 202 -11.57 10.42 -1.64
N VAL A 203 -12.16 10.10 -0.48
CA VAL A 203 -13.55 10.46 -0.16
C VAL A 203 -13.68 11.94 0.16
N ASP A 204 -12.74 12.51 0.91
CA ASP A 204 -12.73 13.94 1.25
C ASP A 204 -12.63 14.84 0.01
N GLN A 205 -12.04 14.34 -1.07
CA GLN A 205 -11.88 15.08 -2.33
C GLN A 205 -13.12 15.05 -3.26
N ASN A 206 -14.10 14.19 -3.02
CA ASN A 206 -15.21 13.93 -3.97
C ASN A 206 -16.62 14.25 -3.43
N ASP A 207 -16.72 15.12 -2.41
CA ASP A 207 -18.01 15.66 -1.91
C ASP A 207 -19.07 14.57 -1.63
N ARG A 208 -18.65 13.46 -1.02
CA ARG A 208 -19.54 12.32 -0.68
C ARG A 208 -20.38 12.64 0.57
N PRO A 209 -21.57 12.02 0.72
CA PRO A 209 -22.56 12.40 1.74
C PRO A 209 -22.01 12.44 3.17
N ALA A 210 -22.58 13.33 3.99
CA ALA A 210 -22.22 13.68 5.37
C ALA A 210 -21.86 12.53 6.33
N LEU A 211 -22.37 11.32 6.07
CA LEU A 211 -22.06 10.12 6.85
C LEU A 211 -20.57 9.73 6.76
N MET A 212 -19.91 9.99 5.62
CA MET A 212 -18.49 9.71 5.45
C MET A 212 -17.61 10.72 6.21
N HIS A 213 -17.99 12.01 6.27
CA HIS A 213 -17.22 13.04 7.00
C HIS A 213 -17.09 12.76 8.50
N THR A 214 -17.98 11.97 9.09
CA THR A 214 -17.88 11.61 10.52
C THR A 214 -16.86 10.50 10.77
N LEU A 215 -16.70 9.57 9.83
CA LEU A 215 -15.75 8.45 9.93
C LEU A 215 -14.38 8.76 9.31
N ALA A 216 -14.33 9.69 8.36
CA ALA A 216 -13.17 10.06 7.57
C ALA A 216 -12.37 11.24 8.14
N ARG A 217 -12.71 11.76 9.35
CA ARG A 217 -11.89 12.84 9.93
C ARG A 217 -10.44 12.38 9.97
N PRO A 218 -9.49 13.08 9.31
CA PRO A 218 -8.09 12.67 9.25
C PRO A 218 -7.51 12.40 10.65
N SER A 219 -8.01 13.10 11.67
CA SER A 219 -7.66 12.89 13.08
C SER A 219 -8.01 11.51 13.63
N VAL A 220 -9.11 10.89 13.19
CA VAL A 220 -9.56 9.58 13.69
C VAL A 220 -8.74 8.46 13.08
N VAL A 221 -8.53 8.48 11.76
CA VAL A 221 -7.78 7.41 11.09
C VAL A 221 -6.27 7.54 11.37
N SER A 222 -5.75 8.76 11.51
CA SER A 222 -4.39 8.99 12.04
C SER A 222 -4.23 8.45 13.45
N GLN A 223 -5.21 8.66 14.35
CA GLN A 223 -5.18 8.08 15.70
C GLN A 223 -5.16 6.55 15.65
N VAL A 224 -5.96 5.92 14.78
CA VAL A 224 -5.95 4.46 14.59
C VAL A 224 -4.57 3.97 14.16
N LEU A 225 -3.91 4.68 13.25
CA LEU A 225 -2.54 4.38 12.87
C LEU A 225 -1.60 4.51 14.08
N HIS A 226 -1.63 5.63 14.81
CA HIS A 226 -0.80 5.82 16.01
C HIS A 226 -1.01 4.73 17.07
N ASP A 227 -2.26 4.34 17.34
CA ASP A 227 -2.62 3.28 18.27
C ASP A 227 -2.11 1.92 17.81
N HIS A 228 -2.21 1.63 16.51
CA HIS A 228 -1.68 0.39 15.92
C HIS A 228 -0.15 0.35 15.99
N LEU A 229 0.52 1.48 15.72
CA LEU A 229 1.96 1.62 15.85
C LEU A 229 2.42 1.42 17.31
N ALA A 230 1.63 1.82 18.30
CA ALA A 230 1.94 1.57 19.71
C ALA A 230 1.87 0.10 20.11
N LYS A 231 1.15 -0.74 19.36
CA LYS A 231 0.96 -2.18 19.64
C LYS A 231 2.02 -3.09 19.02
N ALA A 232 3.02 -2.55 18.33
CA ALA A 232 4.11 -3.35 17.77
C ALA A 232 4.91 -4.06 18.86
N THR A 233 4.93 -5.41 18.83
CA THR A 233 5.59 -6.22 19.86
C THR A 233 6.91 -6.83 19.38
N LEU A 234 6.96 -7.30 18.14
CA LEU A 234 8.14 -7.90 17.53
C LEU A 234 9.23 -6.85 17.25
N PRO A 235 10.53 -7.21 17.28
CA PRO A 235 11.62 -6.27 17.03
C PRO A 235 11.49 -5.53 15.70
N ASP A 236 11.12 -6.23 14.61
CA ASP A 236 10.99 -5.60 13.30
C ASP A 236 9.74 -4.72 13.19
N ASP A 237 8.60 -5.16 13.73
CA ASP A 237 7.39 -4.33 13.81
C ASP A 237 7.67 -3.03 14.59
N LYS A 238 8.47 -3.09 15.68
CA LYS A 238 8.84 -1.90 16.47
C LYS A 238 9.71 -0.93 15.69
N LYS A 239 10.59 -1.40 14.81
CA LYS A 239 11.36 -0.53 13.92
C LYS A 239 10.42 0.18 12.95
N ILE A 240 9.50 -0.57 12.33
CA ILE A 240 8.50 0.00 11.41
C ILE A 240 7.69 1.07 12.13
N ALA A 241 7.16 0.73 13.30
CA ALA A 241 6.35 1.64 14.08
C ALA A 241 7.08 2.91 14.52
N ARG A 242 8.37 2.81 14.86
CA ARG A 242 9.17 3.98 15.25
C ARG A 242 9.34 4.94 14.07
N ALA A 243 9.84 4.46 12.93
CA ALA A 243 10.10 5.36 11.81
C ALA A 243 8.80 5.83 11.13
N ALA A 244 7.71 5.04 11.17
CA ALA A 244 6.39 5.55 10.80
C ALA A 244 5.94 6.69 11.72
N LYS A 245 6.13 6.58 13.05
CA LYS A 245 5.83 7.68 13.99
C LYS A 245 6.66 8.93 13.74
N GLU A 246 7.96 8.78 13.51
CA GLU A 246 8.87 9.89 13.21
C GLU A 246 8.40 10.63 11.95
N ARG A 247 8.12 9.91 10.86
CA ARG A 247 7.63 10.52 9.62
C ARG A 247 6.24 11.13 9.72
N LEU A 248 5.32 10.50 10.46
CA LEU A 248 3.99 11.08 10.68
C LEU A 248 4.07 12.39 11.46
N SER A 249 5.07 12.58 12.33
CA SER A 249 5.28 13.84 13.03
C SER A 249 5.79 14.98 12.13
N GLU A 250 6.32 14.68 10.95
CA GLU A 250 6.70 15.69 9.94
C GLU A 250 5.47 16.34 9.28
N TYR A 251 4.28 15.74 9.40
CA TYR A 251 3.02 16.23 8.83
C TYR A 251 2.13 17.03 9.81
N ALA A 252 2.45 17.02 11.11
CA ALA A 252 1.66 17.67 12.16
C ALA A 252 2.19 19.08 12.46
#